data_AF-A0A7V7D4W7-F1
#
_entry.id   AF-A0A7V7D4W7-F1
#
_cell.length_a   1.000
_cell.length_b   1.000
_cell.length_c   1.000
_cell.angle_alpha   90.00
_cell.angle_beta   90.00
_cell.angle_gamma   90.00
#
_symmetry.space_group_name_H-M   'P 1'
#
loop_
_entity.id
_entity.type
_entity.pdbx_description
1 polymer ?
#
loop_
_entity_poly.entity_id
_entity_poly.type
_entity_poly.pdbx_seq_one_letter_code
_entity_poly.pdbx_strand_id
1 'polypeptide(L)'
;MALEFHIVIDLAVKVICVSILIFIFLLVLRNVCANKMILLGFANLKIYRIIIALSICSVVLFILIVSILSISTRREISLMIENLEDCTELKIVNSLMTLKGSVTEESTINDRRIIERLVSVMNKGGFTRMTSRGCIETKEYIDIYVFKNKREIVKFRIIGGYVLEIGEEPELRRYRSSSKKLLWEVRISLGVTIND
;
A
#
# COMPACT_ATOMS: atom_id res chain seq x y z
N MET A 1 -11.78 -1.67 0.36
CA MET A 1 -11.82 -1.97 1.81
C MET A 1 -11.91 -3.47 2.07
N ALA A 2 -12.96 -4.19 1.65
CA ALA A 2 -13.12 -5.60 1.99
C ALA A 2 -11.90 -6.50 1.62
N LEU A 3 -11.39 -6.46 0.39
CA LEU A 3 -10.44 -7.48 -0.09
C LEU A 3 -9.03 -7.48 0.55
N GLU A 4 -8.46 -6.32 0.89
CA GLU A 4 -7.13 -6.23 1.53
C GLU A 4 -7.21 -6.33 3.05
N PHE A 5 -8.31 -5.84 3.64
CA PHE A 5 -8.66 -6.20 5.01
C PHE A 5 -8.85 -7.72 5.10
N HIS A 6 -9.46 -8.36 4.09
CA HIS A 6 -9.55 -9.81 4.03
C HIS A 6 -8.20 -10.48 3.88
N ILE A 7 -7.21 -9.98 3.13
CA ILE A 7 -5.91 -10.68 3.02
C ILE A 7 -5.05 -10.50 4.28
N VAL A 8 -5.05 -9.31 4.88
CA VAL A 8 -4.33 -9.08 6.15
C VAL A 8 -5.04 -9.77 7.30
N ILE A 9 -6.38 -9.74 7.36
CA ILE A 9 -7.17 -10.56 8.28
C ILE A 9 -6.96 -12.02 7.98
N ASP A 10 -6.96 -12.48 6.74
CA ASP A 10 -6.82 -13.90 6.39
C ASP A 10 -5.42 -14.40 6.74
N LEU A 11 -4.38 -13.59 6.53
CA LEU A 11 -3.03 -13.91 6.99
C LEU A 11 -2.94 -13.87 8.52
N ALA A 12 -3.53 -12.87 9.17
CA ALA A 12 -3.56 -12.78 10.64
C ALA A 12 -4.36 -13.93 11.26
N VAL A 13 -5.51 -14.29 10.68
CA VAL A 13 -6.36 -15.42 11.06
C VAL A 13 -5.63 -16.72 10.80
N LYS A 14 -4.91 -16.88 9.69
CA LYS A 14 -4.07 -18.06 9.44
C LYS A 14 -2.95 -18.16 10.47
N VAL A 15 -2.27 -17.06 10.80
CA VAL A 15 -1.22 -17.04 11.84
C VAL A 15 -1.80 -17.34 13.23
N ILE A 16 -2.96 -16.77 13.57
CA ILE A 16 -3.68 -17.04 14.82
C ILE A 16 -4.15 -18.51 14.85
N CYS A 17 -4.75 -19.02 13.79
CA CYS A 17 -5.19 -20.41 13.66
C CYS A 17 -4.01 -21.38 13.78
N VAL A 18 -2.88 -21.12 13.12
CA VAL A 18 -1.65 -21.92 13.25
C VAL A 18 -1.13 -21.85 14.69
N SER A 19 -1.14 -20.67 15.32
CA SER A 19 -0.72 -20.51 16.71
C SER A 19 -1.64 -21.25 17.70
N ILE A 20 -2.96 -21.20 17.48
CA ILE A 20 -3.96 -21.93 18.26
C ILE A 20 -3.84 -23.43 18.03
N LEU A 21 -3.63 -23.90 16.79
CA LEU A 21 -3.41 -25.31 16.48
C LEU A 21 -2.15 -25.83 17.14
N ILE A 22 -1.06 -25.06 17.13
CA ILE A 22 0.17 -25.38 17.87
C ILE A 22 -0.14 -25.45 19.37
N PHE A 23 -0.89 -24.48 19.92
CA PHE A 23 -1.25 -24.46 21.34
C PHE A 23 -2.14 -25.65 21.74
N ILE A 24 -3.16 -25.99 20.95
CA ILE A 24 -4.05 -27.14 21.16
C ILE A 24 -3.25 -28.44 21.03
N PHE A 25 -2.40 -28.57 20.01
CA PHE A 25 -1.53 -29.72 19.83
C PHE A 25 -0.61 -29.92 21.05
N LEU A 26 -0.08 -28.82 21.61
CA LEU A 26 0.72 -28.85 22.84
C LEU A 26 -0.11 -29.19 24.09
N LEU A 27 -1.38 -28.78 24.16
CA LEU A 27 -2.32 -29.17 25.22
C LEU A 27 -2.70 -30.66 25.14
N VAL A 28 -2.92 -31.18 23.93
CA VAL A 28 -3.19 -32.60 23.68
C VAL A 28 -1.95 -33.43 23.99
N LEU A 29 -0.77 -33.01 23.53
CA LEU A 29 0.51 -33.60 23.93
C LEU A 29 0.69 -33.55 25.44
N ARG A 30 0.34 -32.45 26.12
CA ARG A 30 0.35 -32.38 27.58
C ARG A 30 -0.57 -33.43 28.18
N ASN A 31 -1.77 -33.68 27.64
CA ASN A 31 -2.71 -34.66 28.20
C ASN A 31 -2.27 -36.11 27.94
N VAL A 32 -1.79 -36.40 26.72
CA VAL A 32 -1.25 -37.71 26.32
C VAL A 32 0.06 -38.02 27.07
N CYS A 33 0.94 -37.03 27.19
CA CYS A 33 2.16 -37.17 27.96
C CYS A 33 1.89 -37.15 29.46
N ALA A 34 0.93 -36.40 30.01
CA ALA A 34 0.57 -36.46 31.43
C ALA A 34 0.11 -37.87 31.84
N ASN A 35 -0.61 -38.57 30.97
CA ASN A 35 -0.95 -40.00 31.17
C ASN A 35 0.26 -40.94 31.10
N LYS A 36 1.42 -40.51 30.56
CA LYS A 36 2.69 -41.26 30.52
C LYS A 36 3.80 -40.66 31.40
N MET A 37 3.62 -39.48 32.00
CA MET A 37 4.66 -38.65 32.64
C MET A 37 4.49 -38.45 34.14
N ILE A 38 3.77 -39.34 34.82
CA ILE A 38 4.01 -39.51 36.25
C ILE A 38 5.47 -39.94 36.51
N LEU A 39 6.22 -40.40 35.48
CA LEU A 39 7.61 -40.86 35.58
C LEU A 39 8.73 -39.87 35.19
N LEU A 40 8.46 -38.69 34.61
CA LEU A 40 9.52 -37.76 34.14
C LEU A 40 9.24 -36.33 34.60
N GLY A 41 9.31 -36.13 35.92
CA GLY A 41 9.28 -34.82 36.54
C GLY A 41 10.41 -33.91 36.04
N PHE A 42 10.11 -32.62 35.94
CA PHE A 42 11.04 -31.49 35.77
C PHE A 42 11.62 -31.17 34.37
N ALA A 43 11.67 -32.08 33.40
CA ALA A 43 12.24 -31.76 32.07
C ALA A 43 11.32 -30.89 31.17
N ASN A 44 9.99 -31.01 31.31
CA ASN A 44 9.03 -30.45 30.34
C ASN A 44 8.56 -29.01 30.60
N LEU A 45 8.78 -28.46 31.80
CA LEU A 45 8.39 -27.08 32.09
C LEU A 45 9.29 -26.05 31.37
N LYS A 46 10.56 -26.39 31.13
CA LYS A 46 11.51 -25.53 30.40
C LYS A 46 11.16 -25.44 28.92
N ILE A 47 10.82 -26.56 28.29
CA ILE A 47 10.44 -26.63 26.87
C ILE A 47 9.16 -25.82 26.62
N TYR A 48 8.17 -25.92 27.51
CA TYR A 48 6.92 -25.17 27.37
C TYR A 48 7.12 -23.65 27.45
N ARG A 49 8.00 -23.17 28.34
CA ARG A 49 8.38 -21.75 28.44
C ARG A 49 9.08 -21.27 27.16
N ILE A 50 9.92 -22.11 26.55
CA ILE A 50 10.60 -21.78 25.28
C ILE A 50 9.57 -21.63 24.15
N ILE A 51 8.57 -22.51 24.07
CA ILE A 51 7.55 -22.42 23.01
C ILE A 51 6.68 -21.18 23.16
N ILE A 52 6.26 -20.84 24.39
CA ILE A 52 5.52 -19.59 24.64
C ILE A 52 6.37 -18.37 24.26
N ALA A 53 7.65 -18.36 24.63
CA ALA A 53 8.56 -17.28 24.28
C ALA A 53 8.73 -17.15 22.75
N LEU A 54 8.85 -18.26 22.02
CA LEU A 54 8.94 -18.25 20.56
C LEU A 54 7.63 -17.76 19.90
N SER A 55 6.47 -18.14 20.43
CA SER A 55 5.17 -17.66 19.93
C SER A 55 5.01 -16.15 20.13
N ILE A 56 5.34 -15.64 21.32
CA ILE A 56 5.33 -14.20 21.60
C ILE A 56 6.33 -13.48 20.68
N CYS A 57 7.55 -14.01 20.53
CA CYS A 57 8.58 -13.43 19.67
C CYS A 57 8.11 -13.34 18.21
N SER A 58 7.44 -14.38 17.69
CA SER A 58 6.86 -14.40 16.35
C SER A 58 5.82 -13.29 16.13
N VAL A 59 4.89 -13.11 17.09
CA VAL A 59 3.88 -12.05 17.03
C VAL A 59 4.52 -10.66 17.08
N VAL A 60 5.51 -10.45 17.95
CA VAL A 60 6.24 -9.17 18.07
C VAL A 60 6.99 -8.87 16.76
N LEU A 61 7.69 -9.86 16.19
CA LEU A 61 8.40 -9.71 14.92
C LEU A 61 7.43 -9.32 13.79
N PHE A 62 6.25 -9.94 13.75
CA PHE A 62 5.22 -9.62 12.76
C PHE A 62 4.73 -8.17 12.91
N ILE A 63 4.43 -7.71 14.12
CA ILE A 63 4.02 -6.33 14.39
C ILE A 63 5.10 -5.34 13.96
N LEU A 64 6.38 -5.64 14.23
CA LEU A 64 7.52 -4.82 13.81
C LEU A 64 7.62 -4.73 12.28
N ILE A 65 7.50 -5.85 11.57
CA ILE A 65 7.55 -5.89 10.10
C ILE A 65 6.43 -5.04 9.50
N VAL A 66 5.19 -5.21 9.96
CA VAL A 66 4.02 -4.44 9.49
C VAL A 66 4.21 -2.95 9.76
N SER A 67 4.73 -2.60 10.93
CA SER A 67 4.98 -1.21 11.32
C SER A 67 6.04 -0.55 10.42
N ILE A 68 7.15 -1.24 10.14
CA ILE A 68 8.22 -0.75 9.25
C ILE A 68 7.69 -0.53 7.83
N LEU A 69 6.91 -1.47 7.30
CA LEU A 69 6.28 -1.36 5.98
C LEU A 69 5.32 -0.16 5.89
N SER A 70 4.54 0.08 6.94
CA SER A 70 3.63 1.23 7.02
C SER A 70 4.37 2.56 7.04
N ILE A 71 5.47 2.66 7.79
CA ILE A 71 6.30 3.86 7.89
C ILE A 71 6.96 4.19 6.55
N SER A 72 7.55 3.20 5.87
CA SER A 72 8.15 3.40 4.53
C SER A 72 7.12 3.89 3.52
N THR A 73 5.90 3.35 3.55
CA THR A 73 4.80 3.78 2.69
C THR A 73 4.46 5.25 2.92
N ARG A 74 4.25 5.65 4.18
CA ARG A 74 3.93 7.05 4.50
C ARG A 74 5.03 8.00 4.06
N ARG A 75 6.29 7.65 4.32
CA ARG A 75 7.44 8.49 3.97
C ARG A 75 7.53 8.74 2.45
N GLU A 76 7.32 7.72 1.64
CA GLU A 76 7.41 7.84 0.18
C GLU A 76 6.30 8.72 -0.40
N ILE A 77 5.07 8.55 0.08
CA ILE A 77 3.94 9.42 -0.28
C ILE A 77 4.19 10.85 0.19
N SER A 78 4.62 11.04 1.43
CA SER A 78 4.93 12.37 1.99
C SER A 78 5.99 13.08 1.16
N LEU A 79 7.08 12.40 0.79
CA LEU A 79 8.12 12.98 -0.08
C LEU A 79 7.58 13.38 -1.46
N MET A 80 6.70 12.56 -2.05
CA MET A 80 6.06 12.92 -3.32
C MET A 80 5.15 14.16 -3.16
N ILE A 81 4.40 14.26 -2.07
CA ILE A 81 3.55 15.42 -1.77
C ILE A 81 4.40 16.67 -1.49
N GLU A 82 5.46 16.55 -0.70
CA GLU A 82 6.44 17.64 -0.47
C GLU A 82 7.04 18.13 -1.79
N ASN A 83 7.43 17.21 -2.68
CA ASN A 83 7.93 17.56 -4.01
C ASN A 83 6.88 18.29 -4.87
N LEU A 84 5.60 17.90 -4.78
CA LEU A 84 4.50 18.62 -5.42
C LEU A 84 4.30 20.01 -4.83
N GLU A 85 4.37 20.14 -3.51
CA GLU A 85 4.31 21.43 -2.81
C GLU A 85 5.50 22.32 -3.18
N ASP A 86 6.66 21.77 -3.47
CA ASP A 86 7.86 22.55 -3.78
C ASP A 86 8.07 22.83 -5.28
N CYS A 87 7.17 22.35 -6.13
CA CYS A 87 7.35 22.40 -7.58
C CYS A 87 7.06 23.79 -8.17
N THR A 88 7.70 24.07 -9.31
CA THR A 88 7.47 25.27 -10.11
C THR A 88 6.55 25.00 -11.30
N GLU A 89 6.50 23.75 -11.76
CA GLU A 89 5.83 23.35 -12.98
C GLU A 89 5.40 21.88 -12.88
N LEU A 90 4.22 21.58 -13.43
CA LEU A 90 3.73 20.22 -13.66
C LEU A 90 3.57 20.01 -15.16
N LYS A 91 4.06 18.88 -15.67
CA LYS A 91 3.69 18.37 -16.98
C LYS A 91 2.78 17.17 -16.79
N ILE A 92 1.66 17.16 -17.51
CA ILE A 92 0.57 16.20 -17.33
C ILE A 92 0.35 15.51 -18.65
N VAL A 93 0.35 14.18 -18.64
CA VAL A 93 -0.02 13.35 -19.78
C VAL A 93 -1.28 12.58 -19.39
N ASN A 94 -2.42 13.01 -19.89
CA ASN A 94 -3.72 12.43 -19.59
C ASN A 94 -4.12 11.46 -20.70
N SER A 95 -4.37 10.20 -20.36
CA SER A 95 -4.90 9.20 -21.29
C SER A 95 -6.35 8.87 -20.95
N LEU A 96 -7.22 9.04 -21.94
CA LEU A 96 -8.66 8.87 -21.85
C LEU A 96 -9.12 7.81 -22.84
N MET A 97 -10.07 6.97 -22.42
CA MET A 97 -10.80 6.13 -23.36
C MET A 97 -12.04 6.85 -23.86
N THR A 98 -12.14 7.01 -25.17
CA THR A 98 -13.30 7.59 -25.84
C THR A 98 -13.99 6.54 -26.71
N LEU A 99 -15.19 6.85 -27.20
CA LEU A 99 -15.91 6.01 -28.17
C LEU A 99 -15.10 5.74 -29.46
N LYS A 100 -14.12 6.60 -29.78
CA LYS A 100 -13.27 6.50 -30.98
C LYS A 100 -11.90 5.84 -30.70
N GLY A 101 -11.64 5.41 -29.46
CA GLY A 101 -10.37 4.84 -29.03
C GLY A 101 -9.67 5.65 -27.94
N SER A 102 -8.39 5.34 -27.69
CA SER A 102 -7.60 6.04 -26.66
C SER A 102 -7.05 7.35 -27.19
N VAL A 103 -7.29 8.44 -26.46
CA VAL A 103 -6.72 9.76 -26.71
C VAL A 103 -5.72 10.07 -25.60
N THR A 104 -4.58 10.64 -25.97
CA THR A 104 -3.57 11.11 -25.02
C THR A 104 -3.37 12.61 -25.22
N GLU A 105 -3.54 13.37 -24.16
CA GLU A 105 -3.39 14.82 -24.13
C GLU A 105 -2.23 15.20 -23.22
N GLU A 106 -1.42 16.16 -23.66
CA GLU A 106 -0.33 16.71 -22.87
C GLU A 106 -0.63 18.17 -22.52
N SER A 107 -0.41 18.55 -21.27
CA SER A 107 -0.54 19.93 -20.81
C SER A 107 0.51 20.27 -19.76
N THR A 108 0.85 21.55 -19.66
CA THR A 108 1.76 22.08 -18.66
C THR A 108 1.01 23.05 -17.75
N ILE A 109 1.17 22.89 -16.44
CA ILE A 109 0.53 23.71 -15.42
C ILE A 109 1.59 24.34 -14.53
N ASN A 110 1.60 25.68 -14.52
CA ASN A 110 2.46 26.49 -13.66
C ASN A 110 1.63 27.28 -12.63
N ASP A 111 0.30 27.16 -12.67
CA ASP A 111 -0.58 27.85 -11.73
C ASP A 111 -0.49 27.20 -10.35
N ARG A 112 0.03 27.97 -9.40
CA ARG A 112 0.23 27.55 -8.03
C ARG A 112 -1.07 27.10 -7.33
N ARG A 113 -2.19 27.76 -7.63
CA ARG A 113 -3.50 27.39 -7.04
C ARG A 113 -3.95 26.02 -7.51
N ILE A 114 -3.66 25.66 -8.76
CA ILE A 114 -3.97 24.33 -9.30
C ILE A 114 -3.11 23.27 -8.61
N ILE A 115 -1.82 23.53 -8.44
CA ILE A 115 -0.88 22.66 -7.75
C ILE A 115 -1.33 22.41 -6.30
N GLU A 116 -1.71 23.46 -5.56
CA GLU A 116 -2.20 23.35 -4.19
C GLU A 116 -3.51 22.54 -4.08
N ARG A 117 -4.41 22.67 -5.06
CA ARG A 117 -5.62 21.83 -5.12
C ARG A 117 -5.26 20.36 -5.35
N LEU A 118 -4.32 20.06 -6.25
CA LEU A 118 -3.84 18.69 -6.45
C LEU A 118 -3.23 18.14 -5.15
N VAL A 119 -2.37 18.90 -4.48
CA VAL A 119 -1.78 18.53 -3.18
C VAL A 119 -2.88 18.19 -2.15
N SER A 120 -3.95 19.00 -2.08
CA SER A 120 -5.08 18.73 -1.18
C SER A 120 -5.79 17.41 -1.51
N VAL A 121 -5.97 17.08 -2.78
CA VAL A 121 -6.54 15.80 -3.22
C VAL A 121 -5.62 14.65 -2.83
N MET A 122 -4.31 14.77 -3.10
CA MET A 122 -3.35 13.73 -2.77
C MET A 122 -3.29 13.48 -1.25
N ASN A 123 -3.31 14.53 -0.42
CA ASN A 123 -3.33 14.38 1.03
C ASN A 123 -4.56 13.61 1.56
N LYS A 124 -5.70 13.67 0.86
CA LYS A 124 -6.94 12.95 1.22
C LYS A 124 -6.99 11.51 0.70
N GLY A 125 -6.14 11.16 -0.28
CA GLY A 125 -6.20 9.90 -1.00
C GLY A 125 -6.06 8.65 -0.10
N GLY A 126 -5.32 8.75 1.00
CA GLY A 126 -5.13 7.64 1.94
C GLY A 126 -4.52 6.41 1.26
N PHE A 127 -3.20 6.37 1.15
CA PHE A 127 -2.50 5.40 0.30
C PHE A 127 -1.97 4.19 1.09
N THR A 128 -2.14 3.01 0.51
CA THR A 128 -1.61 1.74 1.06
C THR A 128 -0.74 1.08 0.00
N ARG A 129 0.48 0.68 0.37
CA ARG A 129 1.41 0.04 -0.57
C ARG A 129 0.87 -1.31 -1.05
N MET A 130 0.92 -1.53 -2.35
CA MET A 130 0.56 -2.78 -2.99
C MET A 130 1.81 -3.64 -3.16
N THR A 131 1.74 -4.90 -2.75
CA THR A 131 2.86 -5.86 -2.87
C THR A 131 2.77 -6.69 -4.15
N SER A 132 1.60 -6.77 -4.78
CA SER A 132 1.40 -7.53 -6.02
C SER A 132 1.44 -6.62 -7.25
N ARG A 133 2.09 -7.11 -8.31
CA ARG A 133 2.05 -6.53 -9.66
C ARG A 133 0.76 -6.91 -10.40
N GLY A 134 -0.38 -6.90 -9.71
CA GLY A 134 -1.66 -7.22 -10.36
C GLY A 134 -1.81 -6.41 -11.65
N CYS A 135 -2.22 -7.06 -12.74
CA CYS A 135 -2.50 -6.36 -13.99
C CYS A 135 -3.72 -5.47 -13.75
N ILE A 136 -3.60 -4.18 -14.06
CA ILE A 136 -4.75 -3.27 -14.09
C ILE A 136 -5.11 -3.15 -15.56
N GLU A 137 -6.17 -3.83 -15.97
CA GLU A 137 -6.69 -3.77 -17.34
C GLU A 137 -7.46 -2.46 -17.55
N THR A 138 -6.73 -1.35 -17.60
CA THR A 138 -7.28 -0.08 -18.04
C THR A 138 -6.26 0.71 -18.83
N LYS A 139 -6.76 1.39 -19.85
CA LYS A 139 -5.99 2.36 -20.64
C LYS A 139 -6.18 3.78 -20.12
N GLU A 140 -6.99 3.97 -19.08
CA GLU A 140 -7.19 5.26 -18.44
C GLU A 140 -6.17 5.50 -17.34
N TYR A 141 -5.33 6.50 -17.57
CA TYR A 141 -4.35 6.94 -16.59
C TYR A 141 -4.04 8.43 -16.76
N ILE A 142 -3.36 8.98 -15.78
CA ILE A 142 -2.72 10.30 -15.86
C ILE A 142 -1.30 10.18 -15.32
N ASP A 143 -0.32 10.56 -16.13
CA ASP A 143 1.06 10.72 -15.70
C ASP A 143 1.28 12.18 -15.32
N ILE A 144 1.86 12.40 -14.15
CA ILE A 144 2.20 13.72 -13.64
C ILE A 144 3.70 13.74 -13.39
N TYR A 145 4.36 14.64 -14.10
CA TYR A 145 5.78 14.90 -14.02
C TYR A 145 5.97 16.23 -13.30
N VAL A 146 6.71 16.21 -12.20
CA VAL A 146 6.88 17.35 -11.32
C VAL A 146 8.25 17.96 -11.57
N PHE A 147 8.28 19.25 -11.86
CA PHE A 147 9.50 19.99 -12.18
C PHE A 147 9.79 21.08 -11.15
N LYS A 148 11.07 21.21 -10.79
CA LYS A 148 11.61 22.33 -10.03
C LYS A 148 12.76 22.95 -10.83
N ASN A 149 12.62 24.20 -11.23
CA ASN A 149 13.61 24.90 -12.07
C ASN A 149 13.96 24.13 -13.35
N LYS A 150 12.95 23.65 -14.10
CA LYS A 150 13.08 22.84 -15.34
C LYS A 150 13.74 21.47 -15.18
N ARG A 151 14.02 21.03 -13.95
CA ARG A 151 14.49 19.66 -13.67
C ARG A 151 13.34 18.82 -13.14
N GLU A 152 13.13 17.65 -13.72
CA GLU A 152 12.19 16.65 -13.20
C GLU A 152 12.69 16.14 -11.85
N ILE A 153 11.82 16.18 -10.83
CA ILE A 153 12.14 15.73 -9.47
C ILE A 153 11.35 14.50 -9.04
N VAL A 154 10.15 14.31 -9.58
CA VAL A 154 9.35 13.11 -9.35
C VAL A 154 8.37 12.89 -10.49
N LYS A 155 8.16 11.62 -10.84
CA LYS A 155 7.09 11.15 -11.70
C LYS A 155 6.15 10.26 -10.90
N PHE A 156 4.85 10.47 -11.09
CA PHE A 156 3.86 9.52 -10.61
C PHE A 156 2.71 9.37 -11.60
N ARG A 157 2.06 8.21 -11.56
CA ARG A 157 0.98 7.82 -12.46
C ARG A 157 -0.24 7.43 -11.63
N ILE A 158 -1.43 7.87 -12.03
CA ILE A 158 -2.69 7.39 -11.43
C ILE A 158 -3.45 6.57 -12.46
N ILE A 159 -3.81 5.32 -12.11
CA ILE A 159 -4.43 4.33 -13.01
C ILE A 159 -5.80 3.90 -12.46
N GLY A 160 -6.78 3.77 -13.37
CA GLY A 160 -8.03 3.03 -13.10
C GLY A 160 -8.87 3.56 -11.95
N GLY A 161 -8.74 4.85 -11.64
CA GLY A 161 -9.51 5.49 -10.57
C GLY A 161 -8.85 5.51 -9.19
N TYR A 162 -7.89 4.62 -8.89
CA TYR A 162 -7.47 4.40 -7.50
C TYR A 162 -6.05 3.89 -7.28
N VAL A 163 -5.30 3.55 -8.32
CA VAL A 163 -3.90 3.12 -8.15
C VAL A 163 -2.99 4.31 -8.42
N LEU A 164 -2.04 4.54 -7.52
CA LEU A 164 -0.96 5.50 -7.67
C LEU A 164 0.35 4.71 -7.84
N GLU A 165 1.11 4.99 -8.89
CA GLU A 165 2.45 4.48 -9.09
C GLU A 165 3.46 5.62 -8.92
N ILE A 166 4.53 5.40 -8.14
CA ILE A 166 5.59 6.40 -7.90
C ILE A 166 6.94 5.79 -8.23
N GLY A 167 7.80 6.54 -8.92
CA GLY A 167 9.18 6.19 -9.20
C GLY A 167 9.52 6.24 -10.69
N GLU A 168 10.63 5.59 -11.05
CA GLU A 168 11.10 5.46 -12.41
C GLU A 168 10.86 4.04 -12.94
N GLU A 169 10.58 3.90 -14.23
CA GLU A 169 10.47 2.58 -14.85
C GLU A 169 11.85 1.90 -14.92
N PRO A 170 11.96 0.58 -14.63
CA PRO A 170 10.89 -0.39 -14.39
C PRO A 170 10.47 -0.56 -12.91
N GLU A 171 11.01 0.23 -11.98
CA GLU A 171 10.85 0.07 -10.53
C GLU A 171 9.71 0.91 -9.93
N LEU A 172 8.56 0.95 -10.62
CA LEU A 172 7.39 1.67 -10.12
C LEU A 172 6.83 1.00 -8.86
N ARG A 173 6.75 1.76 -7.77
CA ARG A 173 6.08 1.34 -6.54
C ARG A 173 4.62 1.68 -6.63
N ARG A 174 3.77 0.70 -6.34
CA ARG A 174 2.31 0.82 -6.45
C ARG A 174 1.67 1.06 -5.10
N TYR A 175 0.69 1.94 -5.07
CA TYR A 175 -0.11 2.26 -3.91
C TYR A 175 -1.57 2.28 -4.31
N ARG A 176 -2.42 1.74 -3.43
CA ARG A 176 -3.86 1.81 -3.55
C ARG A 176 -4.37 3.00 -2.76
N SER A 177 -5.11 3.88 -3.42
CA SER A 177 -5.89 4.92 -2.78
C SER A 177 -7.10 4.32 -2.07
N SER A 178 -7.46 4.92 -0.94
CA SER A 178 -8.72 4.65 -0.24
C SER A 178 -9.93 5.16 -1.04
N SER A 179 -9.74 6.20 -1.85
CA SER A 179 -10.75 6.71 -2.78
C SER A 179 -10.71 5.96 -4.10
N LYS A 180 -11.85 5.38 -4.49
CA LYS A 180 -12.06 4.80 -5.83
C LYS A 180 -12.18 5.86 -6.94
N LYS A 181 -12.25 7.14 -6.57
CA LYS A 181 -12.46 8.28 -7.46
C LYS A 181 -11.22 9.15 -7.59
N LEU A 182 -10.06 8.73 -7.07
CA LEU A 182 -8.83 9.52 -7.08
C LEU A 182 -8.48 10.05 -8.48
N LEU A 183 -8.54 9.22 -9.53
CA LEU A 183 -8.24 9.69 -10.89
C LEU A 183 -9.16 10.84 -11.33
N TRP A 184 -10.44 10.73 -11.01
CA TRP A 184 -11.44 11.75 -11.34
C TRP A 184 -11.24 13.03 -10.52
N GLU A 185 -10.97 12.90 -9.22
CA GLU A 185 -10.65 14.02 -8.33
C GLU A 185 -9.38 14.76 -8.80
N VAL A 186 -8.35 14.01 -9.21
CA VAL A 186 -7.13 14.58 -9.79
C VAL A 186 -7.42 15.31 -11.09
N ARG A 187 -8.15 14.70 -12.04
CA ARG A 187 -8.53 15.35 -13.31
C ARG A 187 -9.25 16.67 -13.08
N ILE A 188 -10.22 16.70 -12.16
CA ILE A 188 -10.93 17.93 -11.79
C ILE A 188 -9.99 18.96 -11.19
N SER A 189 -9.11 18.56 -10.28
CA SER A 189 -8.17 19.48 -9.64
C SER A 189 -7.26 20.17 -10.66
N LEU A 190 -6.84 19.42 -11.68
CA LEU A 190 -5.99 19.85 -12.78
C LEU A 190 -6.76 20.59 -13.88
N GLY A 191 -8.09 20.66 -13.81
CA GLY A 191 -8.91 21.25 -14.86
C GLY A 191 -8.89 20.48 -16.18
N VAL A 192 -8.54 19.20 -16.14
CA VAL A 192 -8.51 18.34 -17.33
C VAL A 192 -9.91 17.78 -17.51
N THR A 193 -10.67 18.40 -18.41
CA THR A 193 -12.04 17.99 -18.75
C THR A 193 -12.06 16.73 -19.60
N ILE A 194 -12.87 15.76 -19.18
CA ILE A 194 -13.35 14.70 -20.05
C ILE A 194 -14.48 15.34 -20.86
N ASN A 195 -14.16 15.90 -22.03
CA ASN A 195 -15.20 16.36 -22.95
C ASN A 195 -15.82 15.11 -23.59
N ASP A 196 -16.90 14.62 -22.98
CA ASP A 196 -17.86 13.74 -23.65
C ASP A 196 -18.83 14.58 -24.50
#